data_AF-A0A3B9IR24-F1
#
_entry.id   AF-A0A3B9IR24-F1
#
_cell.length_a   1.000
_cell.length_b   1.000
_cell.length_c   1.000
_cell.angle_alpha   90.00
_cell.angle_beta   90.00
_cell.angle_gamma   90.00
#
_symmetry.space_group_name_H-M   'P 1'
#
loop_
_entity.id
_entity.type
_entity.pdbx_description
1 polymer ?
#
loop_
_entity_poly.entity_id
_entity_poly.type
_entity_poly.pdbx_seq_one_letter_code
_entity_poly.pdbx_strand_id
1 'polypeptide(L)'
;DIDVDFEHERREEVIQHLYEKYGRDHAALAATVISYRPKSALREVARAMGLDEDTAGRLSGQIWGHSDEPLDREALRAAGIDPDAPRIRATIALARSLLGFPRHLSQHVGGFVLTRRPLEETVPIGNAAM
;
A
#
# COMPACT_ATOMS: atom_id res chain seq x y z
N ASP A 1 2.15 16.25 20.08
CA ASP A 1 2.63 16.15 18.70
C ASP A 1 2.29 17.45 18.00
N ILE A 2 3.16 17.96 17.12
CA ILE A 2 2.89 19.20 16.38
C ILE A 2 3.00 18.87 14.90
N ASP A 3 1.85 18.77 14.25
CA ASP A 3 1.78 18.65 12.81
C ASP A 3 1.85 20.05 12.19
N VAL A 4 2.73 20.21 11.21
CA VAL A 4 2.92 21.47 10.50
C VAL A 4 2.53 21.26 9.04
N ASP A 5 1.49 21.96 8.63
CA ASP A 5 1.02 21.94 7.25
C ASP A 5 1.80 22.93 6.38
N PHE A 6 2.08 22.51 5.14
CA PHE A 6 2.69 23.33 4.11
C PHE A 6 2.01 23.07 2.77
N GLU A 7 2.15 24.03 1.86
CA GLU A 7 1.62 23.91 0.51
C GLU A 7 2.24 22.71 -0.22
N HIS A 8 1.39 21.85 -0.79
CA HIS A 8 1.82 20.60 -1.41
C HIS A 8 2.86 20.77 -2.54
N GLU A 9 2.74 21.82 -3.36
CA GLU A 9 3.69 22.12 -4.44
C GLU A 9 5.08 22.52 -3.90
N ARG A 10 5.13 23.05 -2.68
CA ARG A 10 6.36 23.53 -2.02
C ARG A 10 6.95 22.52 -1.04
N ARG A 11 6.38 21.31 -0.96
CA ARG A 11 6.86 20.22 -0.09
C ARG A 11 8.34 19.94 -0.29
N GLU A 12 8.80 19.94 -1.54
CA GLU A 12 10.19 19.64 -1.85
C GLU A 12 11.15 20.70 -1.30
N GLU A 13 10.76 21.98 -1.31
CA GLU A 13 11.55 23.06 -0.72
C GLU A 13 11.76 22.83 0.79
N VAL A 14 10.69 22.42 1.48
CA VAL A 14 10.75 22.11 2.92
C VAL A 14 11.66 20.91 3.18
N ILE A 15 11.54 19.85 2.38
CA ILE A 15 12.37 18.64 2.51
C ILE A 15 13.86 18.99 2.33
N GLN A 16 14.20 19.75 1.28
CA GLN A 16 15.60 20.15 1.05
C GLN A 16 16.10 21.07 2.16
N HIS A 17 15.27 22.01 2.65
CA HIS A 17 15.63 22.84 3.80
C HIS A 17 15.95 22.00 5.05
N LEU A 18 15.17 20.96 5.33
CA LEU A 18 15.44 20.06 6.47
C LEU A 18 16.78 19.32 6.29
N TYR A 19 17.07 18.82 5.09
CA TYR A 19 18.36 18.17 4.81
C TYR A 19 19.54 19.15 4.91
N GLU A 20 19.40 20.37 4.42
CA GLU A 20 20.43 21.42 4.52
C GLU A 20 20.67 21.84 5.98
N LYS A 21 19.59 22.00 6.75
CA LYS A 21 19.65 22.48 8.13
C LYS A 21 20.18 21.44 9.11
N TYR A 22 19.76 20.18 8.96
CA TYR A 22 20.07 19.12 9.93
C TYR A 22 21.11 18.12 9.44
N GLY A 23 21.39 18.07 8.12
CA GLY A 23 22.33 17.14 7.52
C GLY A 23 21.72 15.77 7.23
N ARG A 24 22.11 15.15 6.12
CA ARG A 24 21.56 13.85 5.66
C ARG A 24 21.82 12.69 6.61
N ASP A 25 22.82 12.78 7.48
CA ASP A 25 23.12 11.75 8.48
C ASP A 25 22.18 11.80 9.69
N HIS A 26 21.42 12.88 9.85
CA HIS A 26 20.55 13.13 11.02
C HIS A 26 19.07 13.33 10.66
N ALA A 27 18.79 13.55 9.38
CA ALA A 27 17.49 13.85 8.82
C ALA A 27 17.12 12.81 7.76
N ALA A 28 15.91 12.25 7.80
CA ALA A 28 15.39 11.35 6.77
C ALA A 28 13.86 11.36 6.70
N LEU A 29 13.31 11.09 5.52
CA LEU A 29 11.89 10.79 5.36
C LEU A 29 11.54 9.49 6.09
N ALA A 30 10.39 9.48 6.77
CA ALA A 30 9.87 8.26 7.37
C ALA A 30 9.46 7.28 6.27
N ALA A 31 9.75 5.99 6.47
CA ALA A 31 9.27 4.93 5.59
C ALA A 31 7.80 4.59 5.92
N THR A 32 7.03 4.32 4.88
CA THR A 32 5.66 3.78 4.99
C THR A 32 5.67 2.34 4.54
N VAL A 33 5.16 1.43 5.37
CA VAL A 33 4.92 0.04 4.96
C VAL A 33 3.56 -0.03 4.27
N ILE A 34 3.57 -0.28 2.96
CA ILE A 34 2.32 -0.51 2.22
C ILE A 34 1.92 -1.96 2.40
N SER A 35 0.70 -2.17 2.88
CA SER A 35 0.10 -3.50 3.06
C SER A 35 -0.89 -3.84 1.96
N TYR A 36 -1.15 -5.13 1.81
CA TYR A 36 -2.21 -5.64 0.96
C TYR A 36 -3.58 -5.20 1.47
N ARG A 37 -4.32 -4.52 0.59
CA ARG A 37 -5.71 -4.12 0.78
C ARG A 37 -6.62 -4.98 -0.11
N PRO A 38 -7.94 -5.06 0.15
CA PRO A 38 -8.83 -5.99 -0.56
C PRO A 38 -8.68 -5.99 -2.09
N LYS A 39 -8.66 -4.81 -2.73
CA LYS A 39 -8.49 -4.72 -4.19
C LYS A 39 -7.11 -5.17 -4.69
N SER A 40 -6.03 -4.73 -4.05
CA SER A 40 -4.67 -5.09 -4.49
C SER A 40 -4.37 -6.56 -4.24
N ALA A 41 -4.78 -7.09 -3.09
CA ALA A 41 -4.67 -8.51 -2.75
C ALA A 41 -5.39 -9.37 -3.78
N LEU A 42 -6.64 -9.03 -4.11
CA LEU A 42 -7.43 -9.82 -5.05
C LEU A 42 -6.85 -9.80 -6.45
N ARG A 43 -6.37 -8.65 -6.95
CA ARG A 43 -5.75 -8.56 -8.27
C ARG A 43 -4.44 -9.36 -8.38
N GLU A 44 -3.58 -9.26 -7.37
CA GLU A 44 -2.31 -9.98 -7.40
C GLU A 44 -2.49 -11.50 -7.27
N VAL A 45 -3.37 -11.95 -6.38
CA VAL A 45 -3.71 -13.37 -6.26
C VAL A 45 -4.42 -13.87 -7.51
N ALA A 46 -5.35 -13.10 -8.09
CA ALA A 46 -6.01 -13.48 -9.34
C ALA A 46 -4.99 -13.71 -10.46
N ARG A 47 -4.02 -12.80 -10.61
CA ARG A 47 -2.93 -12.93 -11.58
C ARG A 47 -2.06 -14.15 -11.29
N ALA A 48 -1.66 -14.36 -10.03
CA ALA A 48 -0.85 -15.52 -9.63
C ALA A 48 -1.58 -16.85 -9.85
N MET A 49 -2.89 -16.86 -9.64
CA MET A 49 -3.78 -17.99 -9.92
C MET A 49 -4.04 -18.18 -11.41
N GLY A 50 -3.53 -17.30 -12.28
CA GLY A 50 -3.61 -17.36 -13.75
C GLY A 50 -4.94 -16.88 -14.35
N LEU A 51 -5.69 -16.04 -13.63
CA LEU A 51 -6.84 -15.33 -14.18
C LEU A 51 -6.34 -14.20 -15.08
N ASP A 52 -7.02 -13.98 -16.20
CA ASP A 52 -6.74 -12.85 -17.07
C ASP A 52 -7.10 -11.51 -16.41
N GLU A 53 -6.63 -10.42 -17.00
CA GLU A 53 -6.79 -9.08 -16.45
C GLU A 53 -8.25 -8.59 -16.45
N ASP A 54 -9.08 -9.04 -17.38
CA ASP A 54 -10.51 -8.72 -17.40
C ASP A 54 -11.22 -9.37 -16.20
N THR A 55 -11.00 -10.67 -16.01
CA THR A 55 -11.57 -11.43 -14.89
C THR A 55 -11.07 -10.89 -13.55
N ALA A 56 -9.77 -10.60 -13.41
CA ALA A 56 -9.22 -9.97 -12.21
C ALA A 56 -9.80 -8.56 -11.99
N GLY A 57 -10.01 -7.80 -13.06
CA GLY A 57 -10.67 -6.51 -13.07
C GLY A 57 -12.08 -6.58 -12.51
N ARG A 58 -12.93 -7.43 -13.11
CA ARG A 58 -14.32 -7.65 -12.72
C ARG A 58 -14.45 -8.13 -11.27
N LEU A 59 -13.58 -9.06 -10.84
CA LEU A 59 -13.49 -9.51 -9.45
C LEU A 59 -13.17 -8.36 -8.49
N SER A 60 -12.09 -7.62 -8.74
CA SER A 60 -11.68 -6.49 -7.89
C SER A 60 -12.65 -5.30 -7.93
N GLY A 61 -13.41 -5.16 -9.02
CA GLY A 61 -14.46 -4.16 -9.18
C GLY A 61 -15.67 -4.40 -8.28
N GLN A 62 -15.89 -5.63 -7.82
CA GLN A 62 -16.98 -5.94 -6.88
C GLN A 62 -16.67 -5.50 -5.43
N ILE A 63 -15.44 -5.09 -5.15
CA ILE A 63 -15.07 -4.58 -3.83
C ILE A 63 -15.42 -3.08 -3.75
N TRP A 64 -16.32 -2.75 -2.83
CA TRP A 64 -16.70 -1.37 -2.52
C TRP A 64 -16.14 -0.95 -1.16
N GLY A 65 -15.42 0.18 -1.13
CA GLY A 65 -14.87 0.73 0.11
C GLY A 65 -13.72 -0.08 0.73
N HIS A 66 -13.63 -0.02 2.06
CA HIS A 66 -12.61 -0.70 2.88
C HIS A 66 -13.18 -1.92 3.61
N SER A 67 -14.37 -2.39 3.23
CA SER A 67 -15.04 -3.44 4.00
C SER A 67 -14.33 -4.78 3.83
N ASP A 68 -14.16 -5.46 4.96
CA ASP A 68 -13.73 -6.86 5.05
C ASP A 68 -14.90 -7.83 4.75
N GLU A 69 -15.96 -7.29 4.16
CA GLU A 69 -17.20 -7.99 3.92
C GLU A 69 -17.04 -9.03 2.81
N PRO A 70 -17.76 -10.15 2.91
CA PRO A 70 -17.80 -11.11 1.83
C PRO A 70 -18.26 -10.48 0.52
N LEU A 71 -17.57 -10.80 -0.58
CA LEU A 71 -18.02 -10.42 -1.91
C LEU A 71 -19.45 -10.94 -2.13
N ASP A 72 -20.34 -10.03 -2.54
CA ASP A 72 -21.71 -10.38 -2.86
C ASP A 72 -21.73 -11.35 -4.06
N ARG A 73 -22.35 -12.50 -3.83
CA ARG A 73 -22.48 -13.57 -4.82
C ARG A 73 -23.38 -13.15 -5.98
N GLU A 74 -24.41 -12.33 -5.72
CA GLU A 74 -25.30 -11.84 -6.78
C GLU A 74 -24.56 -10.83 -7.67
N ALA A 75 -23.83 -9.90 -7.07
CA ALA A 75 -22.94 -8.98 -7.80
C ALA A 75 -21.89 -9.72 -8.64
N LEU A 76 -21.26 -10.78 -8.10
CA LEU A 76 -20.31 -11.61 -8.87
C LEU A 76 -20.97 -12.26 -10.09
N ARG A 77 -22.15 -12.84 -9.92
CA ARG A 77 -22.89 -13.46 -11.03
C ARG A 77 -23.33 -12.43 -12.07
N ALA A 78 -23.81 -11.27 -11.63
CA ALA A 78 -24.16 -10.14 -12.51
C ALA A 78 -22.93 -9.63 -13.28
N ALA A 79 -21.76 -9.66 -12.64
CA ALA A 79 -20.48 -9.39 -13.28
C ALA A 79 -19.96 -10.57 -14.11
N GLY A 80 -20.75 -11.63 -14.36
CA GLY A 80 -20.42 -12.80 -15.18
C GLY A 80 -19.34 -13.71 -14.59
N ILE A 81 -19.15 -13.68 -13.28
CA ILE A 81 -18.21 -14.52 -12.54
C ILE A 81 -19.02 -15.57 -11.78
N ASP A 82 -18.66 -16.85 -11.95
CA ASP A 82 -19.24 -17.92 -11.14
C ASP A 82 -18.59 -17.93 -9.74
N PRO A 83 -19.30 -17.57 -8.66
CA PRO A 83 -18.75 -17.56 -7.31
C PRO A 83 -18.47 -18.96 -6.77
N ASP A 84 -19.04 -20.00 -7.37
CA ASP A 84 -18.91 -21.39 -6.95
C ASP A 84 -17.78 -22.13 -7.70
N ALA A 85 -17.25 -21.53 -8.77
CA ALA A 85 -16.10 -22.04 -9.49
C ALA A 85 -14.90 -22.25 -8.54
N PRO A 86 -14.29 -23.46 -8.49
CA PRO A 86 -13.23 -23.77 -7.53
C PRO A 86 -12.05 -22.79 -7.54
N ARG A 87 -11.65 -22.33 -8.73
CA ARG A 87 -10.57 -21.35 -8.90
C ARG A 87 -10.92 -19.99 -8.32
N ILE A 88 -12.15 -19.51 -8.51
CA ILE A 88 -12.62 -18.23 -7.98
C ILE A 88 -12.66 -18.28 -6.45
N ARG A 89 -13.20 -19.37 -5.89
CA ARG A 89 -13.23 -19.59 -4.43
C ARG A 89 -11.81 -19.61 -3.83
N ALA A 90 -10.89 -20.33 -4.46
CA ALA A 90 -9.49 -20.39 -4.02
C ALA A 90 -8.82 -19.02 -4.08
N THR A 91 -9.01 -18.27 -5.18
CA THR A 91 -8.48 -16.91 -5.34
C THR A 91 -8.99 -15.98 -4.24
N ILE A 92 -10.30 -15.97 -3.94
CA ILE A 92 -10.88 -15.11 -2.90
C ILE A 92 -10.34 -15.51 -1.52
N ALA A 93 -10.25 -16.80 -1.22
CA ALA A 93 -9.74 -17.29 0.06
C ALA A 93 -8.26 -16.90 0.27
N LEU A 94 -7.42 -17.08 -0.75
CA LEU A 94 -6.01 -16.68 -0.70
C LEU A 94 -5.85 -15.16 -0.60
N ALA A 95 -6.61 -14.38 -1.36
CA ALA A 95 -6.60 -12.93 -1.27
C ALA A 95 -6.93 -12.42 0.14
N ARG A 96 -7.89 -13.06 0.83
CA ARG A 96 -8.20 -12.75 2.23
C ARG A 96 -7.04 -13.06 3.16
N SER A 97 -6.33 -14.16 2.95
CA SER A 97 -5.18 -14.53 3.79
C SER A 97 -4.02 -13.54 3.69
N LEU A 98 -3.94 -12.77 2.61
CA LEU A 98 -2.91 -11.73 2.41
C LEU A 98 -3.29 -10.37 2.99
N LEU A 99 -4.53 -10.15 3.44
CA LEU A 99 -4.94 -8.83 3.93
C LEU A 99 -4.06 -8.39 5.11
N GLY A 100 -3.53 -7.18 5.03
CA GLY A 100 -2.63 -6.63 6.05
C GLY A 100 -1.16 -7.08 5.92
N PHE A 101 -0.84 -8.08 5.10
CA PHE A 101 0.57 -8.47 4.89
C PHE A 101 1.36 -7.30 4.26
N PRO A 102 2.62 -7.10 4.69
CA PRO A 102 3.48 -6.08 4.08
C PRO A 102 3.77 -6.46 2.64
N ARG A 103 3.62 -5.49 1.73
CA ARG A 103 3.87 -5.66 0.29
C ARG A 103 5.20 -5.06 -0.10
N HIS A 104 5.42 -3.79 0.22
CA HIS A 104 6.65 -3.06 -0.08
C HIS A 104 6.78 -1.82 0.81
N LEU A 105 8.00 -1.28 0.86
CA LEU A 105 8.27 0.01 1.47
C LEU A 105 7.98 1.13 0.48
N SER A 106 7.45 2.23 1.00
CA SER A 106 7.22 3.48 0.28
C SER A 106 7.65 4.65 1.16
N GLN A 107 7.56 5.87 0.64
CA GLN A 107 7.94 7.09 1.35
C GLN A 107 6.70 7.67 2.04
N HIS A 108 6.85 8.14 3.28
CA HIS A 108 5.78 8.89 3.93
C HIS A 108 5.59 10.24 3.22
N VAL A 109 4.32 10.63 3.06
CA VAL A 109 3.96 11.89 2.38
C VAL A 109 4.39 13.16 3.12
N GLY A 110 4.92 13.06 4.35
CA GLY A 110 5.21 14.21 5.20
C GLY A 110 5.94 13.89 6.50
N GLY A 111 5.91 12.64 6.96
CA GLY A 111 6.66 12.19 8.12
C GLY A 111 8.16 12.31 7.87
N PHE A 112 8.84 12.98 8.79
CA PHE A 112 10.26 13.24 8.74
C PHE A 112 10.86 12.96 10.11
N VAL A 113 11.99 12.28 10.15
CA VAL A 113 12.69 11.91 11.37
C VAL A 113 13.93 12.77 11.49
N LEU A 114 14.05 13.48 12.60
CA LEU A 114 15.20 14.30 12.95
C LEU A 114 15.81 13.76 14.24
N THR A 115 17.12 13.52 14.24
CA THR A 115 17.83 12.93 15.38
C THR A 115 19.04 13.77 15.78
N ARG A 116 19.41 13.73 17.06
CA ARG A 116 20.61 14.42 17.57
C ARG A 116 21.90 13.66 17.26
N ARG A 117 21.86 12.34 17.29
CA ARG A 117 22.96 11.44 16.89
C ARG A 117 22.72 10.96 15.46
N PRO A 118 23.72 10.39 14.76
CA PRO A 118 23.50 9.81 13.44
C PRO A 118 22.30 8.84 13.43
N LEU A 119 21.47 8.92 12.39
CA LEU A 119 20.23 8.13 12.25
C LEU A 119 20.50 6.63 12.32
N GLU A 120 21.63 6.18 11.75
CA GLU A 120 22.01 4.77 11.65
C GLU A 120 22.28 4.12 13.02
N GLU A 121 22.57 4.93 14.05
CA GLU A 121 22.67 4.46 15.43
C GLU A 121 21.30 4.14 16.06
N THR A 122 20.20 4.56 15.42
CA THR A 122 18.84 4.45 15.97
C THR A 122 17.96 3.53 15.13
N VAL A 123 17.97 3.68 13.80
CA VAL A 123 17.13 2.92 12.88
C VAL A 123 17.87 2.60 11.58
N PRO A 124 17.58 1.44 10.94
CA PRO A 124 18.09 1.16 9.60
C PRO A 124 17.62 2.22 8.59
N ILE A 125 18.53 2.65 7.73
CA ILE A 125 18.26 3.63 6.67
C ILE A 125 18.43 2.94 5.32
N GLY A 126 17.60 3.33 4.35
CA GLY A 126 17.72 2.89 2.97
C GLY A 126 17.42 4.03 2.02
N ASN A 127 17.98 3.95 0.81
CA ASN A 127 17.63 4.88 -0.25
C ASN A 127 16.17 4.69 -0.63
N ALA A 128 15.46 5.79 -0.80
CA ALA A 128 14.11 5.77 -1.32
C ALA A 128 14.07 5.16 -2.73
N ALA A 129 13.15 4.22 -2.96
CA ALA A 129 12.81 3.76 -4.30
C ALA A 129 11.76 4.70 -4.91
N MET A 130 11.91 5.01 -6.20
CA MET A 130 10.89 5.68 -7.02
C MET A 130 9.76 4.72 -7.38
#